data_AF-A0A7R9GNN3-F1
#
_entry.id   AF-A0A7R9GNN3-F1
#
_cell.length_a   1.000
_cell.length_b   1.000
_cell.length_c   1.000
_cell.angle_alpha   90.00
_cell.angle_beta   90.00
_cell.angle_gamma   90.00
#
_symmetry.space_group_name_H-M   'P 1'
#
loop_
_entity.id
_entity.type
_entity.pdbx_description
1 polymer ?
#
loop_
_entity_poly.entity_id
_entity_poly.type
_entity_poly.pdbx_seq_one_letter_code
_entity_poly.pdbx_strand_id
1 'polypeptide(L)'
;MVKNKKKTLLILGLIVPTIAVLPIAMISCEASEKRKLNSALNKNRKLRAELAAKTNGYNGFEEFSKKIRDELASRLTNVTDSVQRINIYKDLIAKVNASNNDLASMRDSIN
;
A
#
# COMPACT_ATOMS: atom_id res chain seq x y z
N MET A 1 -31.02 -29.66 -40.88
CA MET A 1 -32.13 -28.69 -40.71
C MET A 1 -32.32 -28.44 -39.22
N VAL A 2 -31.73 -27.36 -38.68
CA VAL A 2 -31.78 -27.06 -37.24
C VAL A 2 -32.52 -25.74 -37.04
N LYS A 3 -33.66 -25.82 -36.35
CA LYS A 3 -34.61 -24.73 -36.14
C LYS A 3 -34.10 -23.76 -35.07
N ASN A 4 -34.09 -22.48 -35.44
CA ASN A 4 -33.98 -21.33 -34.55
C ASN A 4 -35.03 -21.39 -33.43
N LYS A 5 -34.61 -21.14 -32.18
CA LYS A 5 -35.51 -20.70 -31.10
C LYS A 5 -34.88 -19.51 -30.38
N LYS A 6 -35.30 -18.31 -30.77
CA LYS A 6 -35.11 -17.09 -29.98
C LYS A 6 -35.89 -17.26 -28.68
N LYS A 7 -35.22 -17.20 -27.53
CA LYS A 7 -35.86 -17.07 -26.23
C LYS A 7 -35.71 -15.63 -25.76
N THR A 8 -36.71 -14.82 -26.09
CA THR A 8 -36.97 -13.51 -25.51
C THR A 8 -37.35 -13.76 -24.04
N LEU A 9 -36.55 -13.28 -23.10
CA LEU A 9 -36.94 -13.21 -21.70
C LEU A 9 -37.05 -11.73 -21.31
N LEU A 10 -38.26 -11.21 -21.49
CA LEU A 10 -38.74 -10.00 -20.83
C LEU A 10 -38.95 -10.33 -19.35
N ILE A 11 -38.13 -9.76 -18.47
CA ILE A 11 -38.52 -9.58 -17.07
C ILE A 11 -38.47 -8.09 -16.79
N LEU A 12 -39.66 -7.50 -16.90
CA LEU A 12 -40.00 -6.17 -16.46
C LEU A 12 -40.29 -6.25 -14.95
N GLY A 13 -39.53 -5.50 -14.15
CA GLY A 13 -39.97 -4.99 -12.84
C GLY A 13 -39.84 -5.91 -11.62
N LEU A 14 -38.94 -5.53 -10.71
CA LEU A 14 -39.34 -5.33 -9.31
C LEU A 14 -38.48 -4.25 -8.66
N ILE A 15 -39.15 -3.47 -7.82
CA ILE A 15 -38.77 -2.19 -7.23
C ILE A 15 -38.11 -2.43 -5.86
N VAL A 16 -36.87 -1.92 -5.69
CA VAL A 16 -36.30 -1.23 -4.50
C VAL A 16 -36.13 -2.09 -3.21
N PRO A 17 -34.93 -2.08 -2.57
CA PRO A 17 -34.58 -0.95 -1.72
C PRO A 17 -33.39 -0.16 -2.26
N THR A 18 -33.44 1.15 -2.07
CA THR A 18 -32.29 2.02 -1.95
C THR A 18 -31.37 1.40 -0.91
N ILE A 19 -30.44 0.55 -1.35
CA ILE A 19 -29.32 0.15 -0.54
C ILE A 19 -28.58 1.46 -0.30
N ALA A 20 -28.56 1.93 0.94
CA ALA A 20 -27.67 2.99 1.34
C ALA A 20 -26.25 2.55 0.98
N VAL A 21 -25.75 2.98 -0.17
CA VAL A 21 -24.39 2.70 -0.62
C VAL A 21 -23.47 3.59 0.19
N LEU A 22 -23.18 3.15 1.41
CA LEU A 22 -22.13 3.67 2.27
C LEU A 22 -21.32 2.47 2.78
N PRO A 23 -19.98 2.53 2.87
CA PRO A 23 -19.02 2.95 1.87
C PRO A 23 -17.97 1.83 1.69
N ILE A 24 -18.24 0.85 0.83
CA ILE A 24 -17.30 -0.26 0.55
C ILE A 24 -15.98 0.28 -0.07
N ALA A 25 -15.99 1.49 -0.61
CA ALA A 25 -14.82 2.16 -1.17
C ALA A 25 -13.75 2.57 -0.14
N MET A 26 -14.07 2.71 1.15
CA MET A 26 -13.08 3.19 2.14
C MET A 26 -12.15 2.10 2.67
N ILE A 27 -12.63 0.85 2.76
CA ILE A 27 -11.80 -0.29 3.21
C ILE A 27 -10.72 -0.62 2.18
N SER A 28 -10.99 -0.39 0.89
CA SER A 28 -10.05 -0.71 -0.19
C SER A 28 -8.85 0.26 -0.25
N CYS A 29 -9.03 1.54 0.12
CA CYS A 29 -7.95 2.53 0.10
C CYS A 29 -6.88 2.24 1.16
N GLU A 30 -7.25 1.93 2.40
CA GLU A 30 -6.26 1.67 3.44
C GLU A 30 -5.47 0.37 3.17
N ALA A 31 -6.14 -0.68 2.69
CA ALA A 31 -5.49 -1.91 2.29
C ALA A 31 -4.47 -1.68 1.15
N SER A 32 -4.80 -0.81 0.19
CA SER A 32 -3.91 -0.40 -0.90
C SER A 32 -2.67 0.33 -0.36
N GLU A 33 -2.85 1.31 0.53
CA GLU A 33 -1.73 2.05 1.10
C GLU A 33 -0.83 1.19 2.00
N LYS A 34 -1.41 0.26 2.78
CA LYS A 34 -0.63 -0.73 3.53
C LYS A 34 0.25 -1.59 2.61
N ARG A 35 -0.28 -2.03 1.47
CA ARG A 35 0.50 -2.78 0.46
C ARG A 35 1.63 -1.93 -0.12
N LYS A 36 1.37 -0.65 -0.42
CA LYS A 36 2.40 0.28 -0.93
C LYS A 36 3.51 0.49 0.09
N LEU A 37 3.18 0.69 1.37
CA LEU A 37 4.17 0.81 2.45
C LEU A 37 5.05 -0.45 2.55
N ASN A 38 4.44 -1.64 2.53
CA ASN A 38 5.19 -2.90 2.55
C ASN A 38 6.11 -3.05 1.33
N SER A 39 5.64 -2.64 0.15
CA SER A 39 6.45 -2.65 -1.08
C SER A 39 7.65 -1.71 -0.96
N ALA A 40 7.44 -0.48 -0.46
CA ALA A 40 8.49 0.50 -0.25
C ALA A 40 9.54 0.01 0.76
N LEU A 41 9.10 -0.61 1.87
CA LEU A 41 9.99 -1.22 2.87
C LEU A 41 10.78 -2.40 2.28
N ASN A 42 10.16 -3.23 1.44
CA ASN A 42 10.86 -4.33 0.79
C ASN A 42 11.94 -3.84 -0.17
N LYS A 43 11.68 -2.75 -0.90
CA LYS A 43 12.70 -2.07 -1.72
C LYS A 43 13.85 -1.55 -0.84
N ASN A 44 13.52 -0.93 0.29
CA ASN A 44 14.50 -0.44 1.26
C ASN A 44 15.42 -1.56 1.78
N ARG A 45 14.84 -2.71 2.14
CA ARG A 45 15.56 -3.91 2.57
C ARG A 45 16.60 -4.35 1.54
N LYS A 46 16.20 -4.42 0.27
CA LYS A 46 17.08 -4.83 -0.83
C LYS A 46 18.24 -3.86 -1.00
N LEU A 47 17.95 -2.55 -1.07
CA LEU A 47 18.99 -1.52 -1.24
C LEU A 47 19.99 -1.50 -0.08
N ARG A 48 19.53 -1.65 1.16
CA ARG A 48 20.41 -1.78 2.33
C ARG A 48 21.29 -3.02 2.24
N ALA A 49 20.74 -4.16 1.82
CA ALA A 49 21.51 -5.39 1.65
C ALA A 49 22.58 -5.26 0.54
N GLU A 50 22.23 -4.65 -0.60
CA GLU A 50 23.16 -4.35 -1.69
C GLU A 50 24.30 -3.42 -1.24
N LEU A 51 23.97 -2.36 -0.50
CA LEU A 51 24.96 -1.40 0.02
C LEU A 51 25.88 -2.05 1.06
N ALA A 52 25.31 -2.84 1.97
CA ALA A 52 26.06 -3.59 2.97
C ALA A 52 27.04 -4.58 2.32
N ALA A 53 26.63 -5.30 1.27
CA ALA A 53 27.49 -6.20 0.53
C ALA A 53 28.67 -5.49 -0.15
N LYS A 54 28.47 -4.26 -0.65
CA LYS A 54 29.53 -3.44 -1.28
C LYS A 54 30.51 -2.82 -0.27
N THR A 55 30.00 -2.41 0.89
CA THR A 55 30.77 -1.67 1.90
C THR A 55 31.31 -2.57 3.03
N ASN A 56 30.99 -3.86 3.00
CA ASN A 56 31.16 -4.79 4.12
C ASN A 56 30.56 -4.23 5.44
N GLY A 57 29.42 -3.54 5.29
CA GLY A 57 28.77 -2.76 6.33
C GLY A 57 27.53 -3.41 6.91
N TYR A 58 26.98 -2.78 7.94
CA TYR A 58 25.72 -3.19 8.55
C TYR A 58 24.50 -2.70 7.75
N ASN A 59 23.46 -3.54 7.57
CA ASN A 59 22.31 -3.16 6.74
C ASN A 59 21.30 -2.23 7.45
N GLY A 60 21.10 -2.36 8.78
CA GLY A 60 20.18 -1.55 9.59
C GLY A 60 18.71 -1.55 9.17
N PHE A 61 18.26 -2.55 8.41
CA PHE A 61 16.89 -2.63 7.92
C PHE A 61 15.90 -2.95 9.04
N GLU A 62 16.24 -3.82 9.98
CA GLU A 62 15.31 -4.23 11.03
C GLU A 62 14.95 -3.06 11.95
N GLU A 63 15.94 -2.29 12.41
CA GLU A 63 15.74 -1.08 13.22
C GLU A 63 14.96 -0.03 12.44
N PHE A 64 15.31 0.19 11.16
CA PHE A 64 14.60 1.15 10.32
C PHE A 64 13.12 0.75 10.15
N SER A 65 12.86 -0.51 9.81
CA SER A 65 11.50 -1.01 9.59
C SER A 65 10.68 -1.01 10.87
N LYS A 66 11.31 -1.30 12.02
CA LYS A 66 10.68 -1.19 13.34
C LYS A 66 10.27 0.24 13.63
N LYS A 67 11.17 1.22 13.46
CA LYS A 67 10.85 2.65 13.65
C LYS A 67 9.65 3.10 12.81
N ILE A 68 9.59 2.72 11.53
CA ILE A 68 8.47 3.05 10.65
C ILE A 68 7.16 2.41 11.13
N ARG A 69 7.18 1.14 11.55
CA ARG A 69 5.98 0.44 12.04
C ARG A 69 5.51 0.96 13.38
N ASP A 70 6.42 1.29 14.28
CA ASP A 70 6.11 1.90 15.57
C ASP A 70 5.50 3.30 15.38
N GLU A 71 6.06 4.12 14.47
CA GLU A 71 5.51 5.43 14.13
C GLU A 71 4.10 5.29 13.51
N LEU A 72 3.90 4.32 12.61
CA LEU A 72 2.57 4.02 12.05
C LEU A 72 1.57 3.68 13.16
N ALA A 73 1.90 2.74 14.05
CA ALA A 73 1.03 2.31 15.12
C ALA A 73 0.68 3.48 16.06
N SER A 74 1.69 4.27 16.46
CA SER A 74 1.51 5.46 17.30
C SER A 74 0.57 6.47 16.65
N ARG A 75 0.79 6.82 15.37
CA ARG A 75 -0.03 7.81 14.65
C ARG A 75 -1.45 7.33 14.37
N LEU A 76 -1.68 6.03 14.28
CA LEU A 76 -3.01 5.45 14.05
C LEU A 76 -3.81 5.17 15.33
N THR A 77 -3.19 5.25 16.51
CA THR A 77 -3.76 4.74 17.79
C THR A 77 -5.17 5.25 18.08
N ASN A 78 -5.47 6.52 17.74
CA ASN A 78 -6.79 7.13 17.97
C ASN A 78 -7.40 7.76 16.69
N VAL A 79 -6.94 7.38 15.51
CA VAL A 79 -7.41 7.97 14.25
C VAL A 79 -8.44 7.06 13.61
N THR A 80 -9.70 7.47 13.66
CA THR A 80 -10.84 6.78 13.04
C THR A 80 -11.17 7.32 11.65
N ASP A 81 -10.83 8.58 11.36
CA ASP A 81 -11.06 9.19 10.06
C ASP A 81 -10.20 8.56 8.96
N SER A 82 -10.86 7.99 7.95
CA SER A 82 -10.19 7.21 6.89
C SER A 82 -9.22 8.06 6.06
N VAL A 83 -9.55 9.32 5.81
CA VAL A 83 -8.71 10.24 5.03
C VAL A 83 -7.43 10.56 5.80
N GLN A 84 -7.53 10.85 7.09
CA GLN A 84 -6.38 11.06 7.96
C GLN A 84 -5.50 9.80 8.04
N ARG A 85 -6.09 8.61 8.18
CA ARG A 85 -5.34 7.34 8.16
C ARG A 85 -4.58 7.17 6.85
N ILE A 86 -5.23 7.40 5.70
CA ILE A 86 -4.58 7.35 4.37
C ILE A 86 -3.41 8.33 4.29
N ASN A 87 -3.59 9.55 4.79
CA ASN A 87 -2.53 10.56 4.79
C ASN A 87 -1.33 10.16 5.66
N ILE A 88 -1.57 9.50 6.80
CA ILE A 88 -0.51 8.93 7.64
C ILE A 88 0.29 7.87 6.87
N TYR A 89 -0.38 6.94 6.17
CA TYR A 89 0.33 5.96 5.34
C TYR A 89 1.15 6.64 4.23
N LYS A 90 0.57 7.61 3.51
CA LYS A 90 1.25 8.32 2.42
C LYS A 90 2.51 9.05 2.91
N ASP A 91 2.44 9.70 4.06
CA ASP A 91 3.59 10.37 4.66
C ASP A 91 4.71 9.39 5.03
N LEU A 92 4.37 8.25 5.65
CA LEU A 92 5.35 7.21 5.96
C LEU A 92 5.93 6.55 4.69
N ILE A 93 5.12 6.34 3.65
CA ILE A 93 5.60 5.88 2.34
C ILE A 93 6.60 6.87 1.76
N ALA A 94 6.33 8.18 1.85
CA ALA A 94 7.24 9.22 1.37
C ALA A 94 8.59 9.18 2.13
N LYS A 95 8.57 9.02 3.47
CA LYS A 95 9.79 8.85 4.27
C LYS A 95 10.60 7.62 3.85
N VAL A 96 9.95 6.48 3.64
CA VAL A 96 10.63 5.26 3.17
C VAL A 96 11.19 5.44 1.77
N ASN A 97 10.48 6.13 0.88
CA ASN A 97 10.95 6.42 -0.47
C ASN A 97 12.11 7.41 -0.50
N ALA A 98 12.14 8.41 0.37
CA ALA A 98 13.30 9.29 0.54
C ALA A 98 14.52 8.46 0.94
N SER A 99 14.40 7.60 1.96
CA SER A 99 15.48 6.68 2.34
C SER A 99 15.89 5.74 1.21
N ASN A 100 14.95 5.26 0.38
CA ASN A 100 15.26 4.44 -0.79
C ASN A 100 16.10 5.22 -1.82
N ASN A 101 15.78 6.48 -2.05
CA ASN A 101 16.52 7.32 -3.00
C ASN A 101 17.94 7.58 -2.50
N ASP A 102 18.10 7.88 -1.21
CA ASP A 102 19.42 8.08 -0.60
C ASP A 102 20.29 6.82 -0.70
N LEU A 103 19.72 5.65 -0.36
CA LEU A 103 20.43 4.37 -0.46
C LEU A 103 20.81 4.01 -1.90
N ALA A 104 19.91 4.27 -2.86
CA ALA A 104 20.19 4.04 -4.27
C ALA A 104 21.34 4.95 -4.75
N SER A 105 21.29 6.24 -4.38
CA SER A 105 22.36 7.19 -4.70
C SER A 105 23.70 6.78 -4.10
N MET A 106 23.72 6.34 -2.84
CA MET A 106 24.94 5.85 -2.18
C MET A 106 25.49 4.61 -2.89
N ARG A 107 24.63 3.62 -3.17
CA ARG A 107 25.01 2.38 -3.86
C ARG A 107 25.62 2.69 -5.24
N ASP A 108 25.01 3.60 -5.98
CA ASP A 108 25.44 3.96 -7.34
C ASP A 108 26.75 4.76 -7.32
N SER A 109 27.04 5.48 -6.23
CA SER A 109 28.30 6.22 -6.03
C SER A 109 29.49 5.33 -5.61
N ILE A 110 29.25 4.07 -5.24
CA ILE A 110 30.30 3.09 -4.84
C ILE A 110 30.74 2.23 -6.05
N ASN A 111 30.26 2.55 -7.26
CA ASN A 111 30.76 1.95 -8.50
C ASN A 111 32.01 2.66 -9.00
#